data_AF-A0A2M7YK94-F1
#
_entry.id   AF-A0A2M7YK94-F1
#
_cell.length_a   1.000
_cell.length_b   1.000
_cell.length_c   1.000
_cell.angle_alpha   90.00
_cell.angle_beta   90.00
_cell.angle_gamma   90.00
#
_symmetry.space_group_name_H-M   'P 1'
#
loop_
_entity.id
_entity.type
_entity.pdbx_description
1 polymer ?
#
loop_
_entity_poly.entity_id
_entity_poly.type
_entity_poly.pdbx_seq_one_letter_code
_entity_poly.pdbx_strand_id
1 'polypeptide(L)'
;MELFFAKCEKRNFKKIPRTYSVKPLVKAGNFCIFPELAILEYFKKKGYRGLWVDAFHKKYWTNCDKKCSFDELESDCQKIVRGVEELNNGKISGCRDLIIWKGNKIKFVESKGKPCHDKIRKSQLDFKNGLMSAKFKEKDFTIIEWDFLKGNLGK
;
A
#
# COMPACT_ATOMS: atom_id res chain seq x y z
N MET A 1 9.45 -7.71 5.54
CA MET A 1 9.76 -8.33 4.23
C MET A 1 10.26 -7.22 3.33
N GLU A 2 11.21 -7.52 2.45
CA GLU A 2 11.78 -6.54 1.53
C GLU A 2 11.47 -6.90 0.07
N LEU A 3 11.14 -5.91 -0.76
CA LEU A 3 10.90 -6.06 -2.19
C LEU A 3 11.82 -5.15 -2.98
N PHE A 4 12.36 -5.64 -4.09
CA PHE A 4 13.21 -4.85 -4.98
C PHE A 4 12.52 -4.65 -6.31
N PHE A 5 12.54 -3.42 -6.80
CA PHE A 5 11.93 -3.08 -8.09
C PHE A 5 12.94 -2.39 -9.00
N ALA A 6 12.84 -2.62 -10.31
CA ALA A 6 13.57 -1.77 -11.24
C ALA A 6 12.98 -0.34 -11.19
N LYS A 7 13.86 0.66 -11.18
CA LYS A 7 13.45 2.07 -11.24
C LYS A 7 12.74 2.34 -12.56
N CYS A 8 11.71 3.19 -12.52
CA CYS A 8 11.15 3.77 -13.73
C CYS A 8 11.04 5.30 -13.61
N GLU A 9 11.22 5.99 -14.73
CA GLU A 9 11.19 7.45 -14.79
C GLU A 9 10.01 7.97 -15.62
N LYS A 10 9.41 7.12 -16.46
CA LYS A 10 8.34 7.51 -17.38
C LYS A 10 6.96 7.21 -16.79
N ARG A 11 6.13 8.25 -16.64
CA ARG A 11 4.70 8.11 -16.33
C ARG A 11 3.93 7.80 -17.61
N ASN A 12 3.25 6.66 -17.66
CA ASN A 12 2.49 6.21 -18.84
C ASN A 12 0.97 6.32 -18.67
N PHE A 13 0.50 6.90 -17.56
CA PHE A 13 -0.92 7.08 -17.24
C PHE A 13 -1.36 8.55 -17.37
N LYS A 14 -2.66 8.76 -17.66
CA LYS A 14 -3.29 10.10 -17.86
C LYS A 14 -3.12 11.01 -16.63
N LYS A 15 -3.37 12.33 -16.81
CA LYS A 15 -3.23 13.39 -15.79
C LYS A 15 -3.75 12.93 -14.41
N ILE A 16 -2.82 12.83 -13.47
CA ILE A 16 -3.02 12.61 -12.04
C ILE A 16 -2.85 13.94 -11.28
N PRO A 17 -3.43 14.10 -10.09
CA PRO A 17 -3.15 15.25 -9.24
C PRO A 17 -1.65 15.45 -8.99
N ARG A 18 -1.20 16.71 -8.88
CA ARG A 18 0.22 17.06 -8.68
C ARG A 18 0.83 16.44 -7.42
N THR A 19 0.02 16.18 -6.40
CA THR A 19 0.42 15.47 -5.17
C THR A 19 1.06 14.10 -5.45
N TYR A 20 0.73 13.47 -6.57
CA TYR A 20 1.30 12.19 -6.99
C TYR A 20 2.55 12.31 -7.87
N SER A 21 2.84 13.49 -8.43
CA SER A 21 3.94 13.65 -9.39
C SER A 21 5.32 13.51 -8.76
N VAL A 22 5.42 13.74 -7.46
CA VAL A 22 6.67 13.63 -6.67
C VAL A 22 6.93 12.21 -6.18
N LYS A 23 5.93 11.31 -6.23
CA LYS A 23 6.13 9.92 -5.82
C LYS A 23 7.02 9.18 -6.83
N PRO A 24 7.98 8.37 -6.35
CA PRO A 24 8.79 7.54 -7.23
C PRO A 24 7.94 6.54 -8.02
N LEU A 25 8.46 6.06 -9.15
CA LEU A 25 7.85 4.99 -9.92
C LEU A 25 8.76 3.78 -10.01
N VAL A 26 8.12 2.62 -10.07
CA VAL A 26 8.77 1.33 -10.21
C VAL A 26 8.21 0.60 -11.42
N LYS A 27 9.02 -0.29 -12.02
CA LYS A 27 8.55 -1.18 -13.07
C LYS A 27 7.78 -2.36 -12.45
N ALA A 28 6.58 -2.60 -12.97
CA ALA A 28 5.78 -3.80 -12.72
C ALA A 28 5.32 -4.36 -14.07
N GLY A 29 5.97 -5.43 -14.53
CA GLY A 29 5.81 -5.91 -15.90
C GLY A 29 6.22 -4.82 -16.90
N ASN A 30 5.32 -4.50 -17.84
CA ASN A 30 5.55 -3.48 -18.87
C ASN A 30 5.15 -2.06 -18.44
N PHE A 31 4.72 -1.87 -17.20
CA PHE A 31 4.18 -0.60 -16.72
C PHE A 31 5.05 0.03 -15.65
N CYS A 32 4.95 1.36 -15.58
CA CYS A 32 5.59 2.15 -14.55
C CYS A 32 4.50 2.69 -13.63
N ILE A 33 4.48 2.17 -12.41
CA ILE A 33 3.39 2.39 -11.45
C ILE A 33 3.97 2.82 -10.10
N PHE A 34 3.09 3.23 -9.18
CA PHE A 34 3.49 3.54 -7.82
C PHE A 34 3.93 2.27 -7.06
N PRO A 35 4.92 2.36 -6.16
CA PRO A 35 5.39 1.22 -5.36
C PRO A 35 4.27 0.50 -4.63
N GLU A 36 3.31 1.23 -4.08
CA GLU A 36 2.14 0.69 -3.40
C GLU A 36 1.34 -0.24 -4.33
N LEU A 37 1.10 0.18 -5.58
CA LEU A 37 0.43 -0.66 -6.58
C LEU A 37 1.28 -1.87 -7.00
N ALA A 38 2.60 -1.73 -7.10
CA ALA A 38 3.48 -2.86 -7.39
C ALA A 38 3.49 -3.90 -6.26
N ILE A 39 3.46 -3.46 -5.00
CA ILE A 39 3.30 -4.33 -3.83
C ILE A 39 1.92 -4.99 -3.84
N LEU A 40 0.86 -4.26 -4.21
CA LEU A 40 -0.48 -4.82 -4.36
C LEU A 40 -0.49 -5.93 -5.42
N GLU A 41 0.13 -5.72 -6.59
CA GLU A 41 0.26 -6.75 -7.63
C GLU A 41 1.04 -7.98 -7.15
N TYR A 42 2.07 -7.80 -6.32
CA TYR A 42 2.77 -8.91 -5.68
C TYR A 42 1.83 -9.77 -4.83
N PHE A 43 0.95 -9.15 -4.03
CA PHE A 43 -0.03 -9.88 -3.23
C PHE A 43 -1.14 -10.51 -4.09
N LYS A 44 -1.61 -9.81 -5.13
CA LYS A 44 -2.59 -10.37 -6.08
C LYS A 44 -2.10 -11.66 -6.72
N LYS A 45 -0.84 -11.74 -7.13
CA LYS A 45 -0.22 -12.97 -7.65
C LYS A 45 -0.21 -14.14 -6.65
N LYS A 46 -0.34 -13.87 -5.35
CA LYS A 46 -0.47 -14.88 -4.27
C LYS A 46 -1.92 -15.22 -3.92
N GLY A 47 -2.86 -14.73 -4.73
CA GLY A 47 -4.30 -14.96 -4.58
C GLY A 47 -4.94 -14.07 -3.52
N TYR A 48 -4.35 -12.92 -3.21
CA TYR A 48 -5.03 -11.88 -2.43
C TYR A 48 -5.83 -10.96 -3.34
N ARG A 49 -6.90 -10.38 -2.82
CA ARG A 49 -7.50 -9.14 -3.31
C ARG A 49 -6.96 -7.98 -2.51
N GLY A 50 -7.11 -6.76 -2.99
CA GLY A 50 -6.62 -5.62 -2.25
C GLY A 50 -6.76 -4.28 -2.96
N LEU A 51 -6.55 -3.23 -2.17
CA LEU A 51 -6.68 -1.84 -2.56
C LEU A 51 -5.53 -1.03 -1.96
N TRP A 52 -5.00 -0.06 -2.71
CA TRP A 52 -4.17 0.99 -2.14
C TRP A 52 -5.05 2.09 -1.53
N VAL A 53 -4.90 2.30 -0.22
CA VAL A 53 -5.58 3.32 0.56
C VAL A 53 -4.89 4.67 0.37
N ASP A 54 -5.60 5.60 -0.25
CA ASP A 54 -5.23 7.00 -0.33
C ASP A 54 -6.15 7.80 0.59
N ALA A 55 -5.74 7.91 1.85
CA ALA A 55 -6.51 8.62 2.87
C ALA A 55 -6.63 10.13 2.58
N PHE A 56 -5.64 10.73 1.91
CA PHE A 56 -5.64 12.16 1.63
C PHE A 56 -6.71 12.55 0.61
N HIS A 57 -6.87 11.78 -0.48
CA HIS A 57 -7.92 12.03 -1.46
C HIS A 57 -9.17 11.16 -1.26
N LYS A 58 -9.22 10.35 -0.19
CA LYS A 58 -10.32 9.43 0.17
C LYS A 58 -10.64 8.44 -0.95
N LYS A 59 -9.61 7.77 -1.47
CA LYS A 59 -9.75 6.80 -2.58
C LYS A 59 -9.13 5.45 -2.26
N TYR A 60 -9.67 4.41 -2.86
CA TYR A 60 -9.09 3.08 -2.87
C TYR A 60 -8.70 2.71 -4.29
N TRP A 61 -7.40 2.62 -4.56
CA TRP A 61 -6.85 2.40 -5.87
C TRP A 61 -6.70 0.91 -6.16
N THR A 62 -7.12 0.47 -7.34
CA THR A 62 -6.94 -0.93 -7.81
C THR A 62 -5.82 -1.08 -8.82
N ASN A 63 -5.60 -0.05 -9.66
CA ASN A 63 -4.59 -0.04 -10.72
C ASN A 63 -4.29 1.42 -11.15
N CYS A 64 -3.11 1.64 -11.73
CA CYS A 64 -2.82 2.82 -12.54
C CYS A 64 -1.63 2.56 -13.49
N ASP A 65 -1.81 1.65 -14.44
CA ASP A 65 -0.85 1.28 -15.48
C ASP A 65 -0.93 2.15 -16.74
N LYS A 66 -2.15 2.34 -17.25
CA LYS A 66 -2.54 3.19 -18.39
C LYS A 66 -3.68 4.13 -18.00
N LYS A 67 -4.68 3.60 -17.27
CA LYS A 67 -5.80 4.34 -16.70
C LYS A 67 -5.89 3.98 -15.22
N CYS A 68 -5.92 5.00 -14.36
CA CYS A 68 -6.13 4.75 -12.94
C CYS A 68 -7.58 4.30 -12.68
N SER A 69 -7.73 3.29 -11.84
CA SER A 69 -9.03 2.74 -11.44
C SER A 69 -9.15 2.67 -9.93
N PHE A 70 -10.39 2.77 -9.46
CA PHE A 70 -10.77 2.79 -8.06
C PHE A 70 -11.85 1.75 -7.82
N ASP A 71 -11.99 1.34 -6.57
CA ASP A 71 -13.04 0.43 -6.13
C ASP A 71 -13.45 0.77 -4.70
N GLU A 72 -14.42 0.06 -4.16
CA GLU A 72 -14.82 0.15 -2.76
C GLU A 72 -14.33 -1.08 -1.97
N LEU A 73 -14.24 -0.92 -0.64
CA LEU A 73 -14.03 -2.07 0.22
C LEU A 73 -15.29 -2.93 0.23
N GLU A 74 -15.12 -4.25 0.12
CA GLU A 74 -16.21 -5.19 0.36
C GLU A 74 -16.81 -4.96 1.75
N SER A 75 -18.12 -5.16 1.91
CA SER A 75 -18.88 -4.80 3.12
C SER A 75 -18.27 -5.35 4.40
N ASP A 76 -17.78 -6.59 4.40
CA ASP A 76 -17.13 -7.20 5.56
C ASP A 76 -15.74 -6.63 5.84
N CYS A 77 -14.96 -6.30 4.79
CA CYS A 77 -13.71 -5.58 4.94
C CYS A 77 -13.96 -4.17 5.50
N GLN A 78 -15.01 -3.50 5.03
CA GLN A 78 -15.39 -2.18 5.50
C GLN A 78 -15.79 -2.18 6.98
N LYS A 79 -16.55 -3.17 7.45
CA LYS A 79 -16.89 -3.33 8.88
C LYS A 79 -15.64 -3.47 9.72
N ILE A 80 -14.69 -4.30 9.28
CA ILE A 80 -13.41 -4.48 9.97
C ILE A 80 -12.64 -3.16 10.04
N VAL A 81 -12.49 -2.48 8.90
CA VAL A 81 -11.77 -1.20 8.83
C VAL A 81 -12.41 -0.16 9.75
N ARG A 82 -13.73 -0.03 9.76
CA ARG A 82 -14.46 0.87 10.67
C ARG A 82 -14.24 0.51 12.14
N GLY A 83 -14.31 -0.77 12.50
CA GLY A 83 -14.05 -1.20 13.88
C GLY A 83 -12.62 -0.85 14.34
N VAL A 84 -11.65 -0.93 13.43
CA VAL A 84 -10.28 -0.50 13.72
C VAL A 84 -10.19 1.03 13.84
N GLU A 85 -10.88 1.78 12.98
CA GLU A 85 -10.95 3.25 13.06
C GLU A 85 -11.53 3.71 14.41
N GLU A 86 -12.64 3.10 14.85
CA GLU A 86 -13.29 3.38 16.13
C GLU A 86 -12.33 3.17 17.30
N LEU A 87 -11.60 2.06 17.30
CA LEU A 87 -10.59 1.75 18.33
C LEU A 87 -9.37 2.69 18.30
N ASN A 88 -9.16 3.39 17.18
CA ASN A 88 -8.11 4.39 17.01
C ASN A 88 -8.65 5.83 17.14
N ASN A 89 -9.63 6.05 18.03
CA ASN A 89 -10.27 7.34 18.27
C ASN A 89 -10.92 7.96 17.01
N GLY A 90 -11.53 7.13 16.16
CA GLY A 90 -12.15 7.55 14.91
C GLY A 90 -11.14 8.01 13.84
N LYS A 91 -9.85 7.71 14.01
CA LYS A 91 -8.81 8.13 13.06
C LYS A 91 -8.37 6.97 12.18
N ILE A 92 -8.39 7.22 10.88
CA ILE A 92 -7.69 6.41 9.87
C ILE A 92 -6.17 6.60 9.95
N SER A 93 -5.68 7.58 10.71
CA SER A 93 -4.24 7.87 10.82
C SER A 93 -3.49 6.65 11.36
N GLY A 94 -2.64 6.05 10.51
CA GLY A 94 -1.89 4.85 10.84
C GLY A 94 -2.43 3.58 10.19
N CYS A 95 -3.62 3.60 9.57
CA CYS A 95 -4.08 2.60 8.60
C CYS A 95 -3.39 2.87 7.26
N ARG A 96 -2.74 1.86 6.72
CA ARG A 96 -1.54 2.02 5.91
C ARG A 96 -1.73 1.54 4.48
N ASP A 97 -0.78 1.92 3.63
CA ASP A 97 -0.91 2.00 2.17
C ASP A 97 -1.78 0.91 1.53
N LEU A 98 -1.74 -0.36 1.95
CA LEU A 98 -2.65 -1.37 1.38
C LEU A 98 -3.55 -2.03 2.41
N ILE A 99 -4.79 -2.28 1.99
CA ILE A 99 -5.69 -3.26 2.59
C ILE A 99 -5.80 -4.42 1.63
N ILE A 100 -5.40 -5.61 2.07
CA ILE A 100 -5.46 -6.83 1.26
C ILE A 100 -6.24 -7.92 2.00
N TRP A 101 -6.90 -8.81 1.27
CA TRP A 101 -7.66 -9.90 1.88
C TRP A 101 -7.63 -11.17 1.04
N LYS A 102 -7.86 -12.31 1.70
CA LYS A 102 -8.01 -13.61 1.06
C LYS A 102 -9.06 -14.41 1.83
N GLY A 103 -10.23 -14.62 1.21
CA GLY A 103 -11.41 -15.08 1.94
C GLY A 103 -11.78 -14.08 3.03
N ASN A 104 -12.02 -14.57 4.25
CA ASN A 104 -12.38 -13.74 5.41
C ASN A 104 -11.17 -13.16 6.19
N LYS A 105 -9.95 -13.31 5.67
CA LYS A 105 -8.73 -12.85 6.35
C LYS A 105 -8.24 -11.56 5.72
N ILE A 106 -8.31 -10.48 6.46
CA ILE A 106 -7.77 -9.16 6.08
C ILE A 106 -6.35 -9.00 6.59
N LYS A 107 -5.56 -8.20 5.88
CA LYS A 107 -4.23 -7.77 6.26
C LYS A 107 -4.02 -6.31 5.87
N PHE A 108 -3.42 -5.56 6.78
CA PHE A 108 -2.96 -4.20 6.59
C PHE A 108 -1.47 -4.20 6.23
N VAL A 109 -1.10 -3.44 5.21
CA VAL A 109 0.27 -3.37 4.72
C VAL A 109 0.74 -1.94 4.70
N GLU A 110 1.89 -1.68 5.32
CA GLU A 110 2.65 -0.46 5.05
C GLU A 110 3.66 -0.66 3.94
N SER A 111 3.76 0.31 3.02
CA SER A 111 4.90 0.44 2.14
C SER A 111 5.93 1.42 2.71
N LYS A 112 7.21 1.02 2.77
CA LYS A 112 8.33 1.88 3.16
C LYS A 112 9.42 1.88 2.10
N GLY A 113 9.55 3.01 1.41
CA GLY A 113 10.59 3.20 0.40
C GLY A 113 11.91 3.64 1.00
N LYS A 114 12.92 2.77 0.94
CA LYS A 114 14.31 3.12 1.29
C LYS A 114 14.85 4.31 0.48
N PRO A 115 14.57 4.43 -0.85
CA PRO A 115 14.98 5.60 -1.65
C PRO A 115 14.37 6.92 -1.18
N CYS A 116 13.23 6.87 -0.47
CA CYS A 116 12.57 8.05 0.07
C CYS A 116 12.96 8.32 1.53
N HIS A 117 13.87 7.53 2.10
CA HIS A 117 14.25 7.54 3.51
C HIS A 117 13.03 7.50 4.45
N ASP A 118 11.98 6.78 4.04
CA ASP A 118 10.73 6.79 4.78
C ASP A 118 10.86 5.95 6.06
N LYS A 119 10.66 6.61 7.20
CA LYS A 119 10.77 6.02 8.53
C LYS A 119 9.41 5.66 9.09
N ILE A 120 9.39 4.63 9.94
CA ILE A 120 8.20 4.31 10.73
C ILE A 120 7.92 5.47 11.70
N ARG A 121 6.70 5.99 11.68
CA ARG A 121 6.22 7.05 12.55
C ARG A 121 5.45 6.47 13.74
N LYS A 122 5.43 7.21 14.87
CA LYS A 122 4.74 6.81 16.10
C LYS A 122 3.27 6.47 15.89
N SER A 123 2.52 7.32 15.19
CA SER A 123 1.08 7.10 14.90
C SER A 123 0.80 5.76 14.24
N GLN A 124 1.79 5.22 13.56
CA GLN A 124 1.66 4.01 12.84
C GLN A 124 2.08 2.77 13.65
N LEU A 125 2.86 2.95 14.71
CA LEU A 125 3.06 1.96 15.77
C LEU A 125 1.83 1.94 16.68
N ASP A 126 1.26 3.11 16.99
CA ASP A 126 0.04 3.25 17.77
C ASP A 126 -1.12 2.50 17.08
N PHE A 127 -1.25 2.62 15.75
CA PHE A 127 -2.23 1.84 14.99
C PHE A 127 -1.97 0.33 15.05
N LYS A 128 -0.72 -0.12 14.91
CA LYS A 128 -0.36 -1.54 15.07
C LYS A 128 -0.80 -2.03 16.45
N ASN A 129 -0.54 -1.25 17.50
CA ASN A 129 -0.92 -1.61 18.87
C ASN A 129 -2.45 -1.64 19.04
N GLY A 130 -3.18 -0.69 18.43
CA GLY A 130 -4.64 -0.67 18.41
C GLY A 130 -5.24 -1.91 17.73
N LEU A 131 -4.66 -2.36 16.62
CA LEU A 131 -5.06 -3.62 15.97
C LEU A 131 -4.91 -4.82 16.91
N MET A 132 -3.81 -4.91 17.65
CA MET A 132 -3.58 -6.03 18.57
C MET A 132 -4.62 -6.04 19.70
N SER A 133 -4.99 -4.88 20.23
CA SER A 133 -6.07 -4.74 21.22
C SER A 133 -7.44 -5.16 20.67
N ALA A 134 -7.62 -5.08 19.35
CA ALA A 134 -8.83 -5.46 18.62
C ALA A 134 -8.89 -6.96 18.23
N LYS A 135 -8.05 -7.82 18.83
CA LYS A 135 -7.90 -9.25 18.53
C LYS A 135 -7.35 -9.58 17.13
N PHE A 136 -6.79 -8.59 16.41
CA PHE A 136 -5.96 -8.90 15.25
C PHE A 136 -4.65 -9.53 15.70
N LYS A 137 -4.11 -10.41 14.87
CA LYS A 137 -2.82 -11.04 15.13
C LYS A 137 -1.74 -10.17 14.53
N GLU A 138 -0.52 -10.26 15.07
CA GLU A 138 0.61 -9.48 14.54
C GLU A 138 0.83 -9.74 13.05
N LYS A 139 0.58 -10.97 12.60
CA LYS A 139 0.65 -11.35 11.19
C LYS A 139 -0.34 -10.62 10.28
N ASP A 140 -1.38 -9.99 10.81
CA ASP A 140 -2.41 -9.26 10.07
C ASP A 140 -1.99 -7.80 9.81
N PHE A 141 -0.88 -7.34 10.40
CA PHE A 141 -0.20 -6.10 10.05
C PHE A 141 1.19 -6.43 9.50
N THR A 142 1.59 -5.85 8.36
CA THR A 142 2.89 -6.14 7.77
C THR A 142 3.54 -4.88 7.23
N ILE A 143 4.82 -4.69 7.52
CA ILE A 143 5.63 -3.65 6.90
C ILE A 143 6.43 -4.28 5.76
N ILE A 144 6.25 -3.70 4.58
CA ILE A 144 7.02 -4.00 3.38
C ILE A 144 7.97 -2.86 3.14
N GLU A 145 9.25 -3.15 3.33
CA GLU A 145 10.28 -2.26 2.83
C GLU A 145 10.49 -2.53 1.34
N TRP A 146 10.80 -1.50 0.59
CA TRP A 146 11.21 -1.66 -0.79
C TRP A 146 12.35 -0.73 -1.16
N ASP A 147 13.14 -1.20 -2.13
CA ASP A 147 14.25 -0.45 -2.70
C ASP A 147 14.28 -0.63 -4.23
N PHE A 148 15.08 0.18 -4.90
CA PHE A 148 15.43 -0.09 -6.28
C PHE A 148 16.42 -1.26 -6.35
N LEU A 149 16.30 -2.08 -7.40
CA LEU A 149 17.35 -3.03 -7.74
C LEU A 149 18.67 -2.27 -7.89
N LYS A 150 19.66 -2.61 -7.07
CA LYS A 150 21.02 -2.12 -7.23
C LYS A 150 21.55 -2.69 -8.55
N GLY A 151 21.67 -1.86 -9.57
CA GLY A 151 22.29 -2.28 -10.81
C GLY A 151 23.77 -2.55 -10.56
N ASN A 152 24.24 -3.73 -10.96
CA ASN A 152 25.50 -3.72 -11.69
C ASN A 152 25.23 -2.89 -12.94
N LEU A 153 25.56 -1.60 -12.89
CA LEU A 153 25.89 -0.86 -14.10
C LEU A 153 27.19 -1.46 -14.59
N GLY A 154 27.08 -2.63 -15.24
CA GLY A 154 28.14 -3.17 -16.06
C GLY A 154 28.48 -2.10 -17.09
N LYS A 155 29.73 -1.67 -17.04
CA LYS A 155 30.38 -0.80 -18.02
C LYS A 155 30.19 -1.33 -19.44
#